data_AF-A0A6M5UIY3-F1
#
_entry.id   AF-A0A6M5UIY3-F1
#
_cell.length_a   1.000
_cell.length_b   1.000
_cell.length_c   1.000
_cell.angle_alpha   90.00
_cell.angle_beta   90.00
_cell.angle_gamma   90.00
#
_symmetry.space_group_name_H-M   'P 1'
#
loop_
_entity.id
_entity.type
_entity.pdbx_description
1 polymer ?
#
loop_
_entity_poly.entity_id
_entity_poly.type
_entity_poly.pdbx_seq_one_letter_code
_entity_poly.pdbx_strand_id
1 'polypeptide(L)'
;MTSRLPPPGPLPAGQHAGCDTSGMFLVHRIFRWLYRELPALVREVAPGDTARSAVVGRYAHLDFFALHMHHETEDLVLWDRLEARAPACALHVGQMRAQHAEVAVHLARIEPQLAPWVATADPRLRDAFAADVEALRDLLSAHLGQEEGDILPVAGEVMSQQEWDFMEEHTRATLMAHRKELGKDVMALQLGLLVASVPEAEREDWFRANVPAPVRVLYLLLLKRRYDHAMRELYPDRPVPAMV
;
A
#
# COMPACT_ATOMS: atom_id res chain seq x y z
N MET A 1 24.86 1.12 -4.20
CA MET A 1 25.00 -0.33 -4.35
C MET A 1 23.68 -0.91 -3.92
N THR A 2 22.87 -1.47 -4.84
CA THR A 2 21.68 -2.20 -4.44
C THR A 2 22.13 -3.44 -3.69
N SER A 3 21.84 -3.49 -2.39
CA SER A 3 22.07 -4.70 -1.61
C SER A 3 21.27 -5.82 -2.28
N ARG A 4 21.92 -6.93 -2.66
CA ARG A 4 21.18 -8.08 -3.17
C ARG A 4 20.55 -8.79 -1.99
N LEU A 5 19.26 -9.06 -2.07
CA LEU A 5 18.57 -9.93 -1.14
C LEU A 5 19.25 -11.32 -1.16
N PRO A 6 19.69 -11.86 -0.01
CA PRO A 6 20.27 -13.21 0.05
C PRO A 6 19.27 -14.27 -0.43
N PRO A 7 19.69 -15.49 -0.79
CA PRO A 7 18.73 -16.58 -1.02
C PRO A 7 17.98 -16.93 0.29
N PRO A 8 16.76 -17.50 0.19
CA PRO A 8 16.08 -18.08 1.34
C PRO A 8 16.96 -19.14 2.02
N GLY A 9 16.97 -19.17 3.35
CA GLY A 9 17.83 -20.07 4.13
C GLY A 9 18.19 -19.51 5.51
N PRO A 10 19.24 -20.04 6.17
CA PRO A 10 19.72 -19.52 7.43
C PRO A 10 20.02 -18.02 7.35
N LEU A 11 19.92 -17.33 8.50
CA LEU A 11 20.26 -15.91 8.56
C LEU A 11 21.69 -15.66 8.07
N PRO A 12 21.92 -14.59 7.27
CA PRO A 12 23.26 -14.20 6.86
C PRO A 12 24.19 -13.99 8.06
N ALA A 13 25.48 -14.28 7.89
CA ALA A 13 26.48 -14.12 8.95
C ALA A 13 26.49 -12.67 9.48
N GLY A 14 26.42 -12.52 10.81
CA GLY A 14 26.40 -11.22 11.49
C GLY A 14 25.00 -10.58 11.61
N GLN A 15 23.95 -11.21 11.09
CA GLN A 15 22.56 -10.81 11.34
C GLN A 15 21.97 -11.62 12.50
N HIS A 16 21.01 -11.01 13.20
CA HIS A 16 20.32 -11.62 14.33
C HIS A 16 18.82 -11.67 14.06
N ALA A 17 18.17 -12.73 14.53
CA ALA A 17 16.72 -12.89 14.47
C ALA A 17 16.06 -11.84 15.39
N GLY A 18 14.91 -11.33 14.96
CA GLY A 18 14.27 -10.17 15.56
C GLY A 18 14.19 -9.01 14.58
N CYS A 19 12.97 -8.62 14.20
CA CYS A 19 12.72 -7.36 13.49
C CYS A 19 11.44 -6.67 13.99
N ASP A 20 11.36 -5.36 13.75
CA ASP A 20 10.17 -4.56 13.99
C ASP A 20 9.23 -4.61 12.77
N THR A 21 8.11 -5.31 12.91
CA THR A 21 7.08 -5.43 11.87
C THR A 21 5.99 -4.36 11.98
N SER A 22 6.09 -3.42 12.92
CA SER A 22 5.06 -2.42 13.21
C SER A 22 4.73 -1.51 12.01
N GLY A 23 5.70 -1.25 11.14
CA GLY A 23 5.51 -0.49 9.91
C GLY A 23 4.45 -1.10 8.98
N MET A 24 4.30 -2.43 8.98
CA MET A 24 3.32 -3.10 8.12
C MET A 24 1.88 -2.77 8.51
N PHE A 25 1.58 -2.68 9.81
CA PHE A 25 0.25 -2.25 10.28
C PHE A 25 -0.13 -0.84 9.79
N LEU A 26 0.86 0.05 9.65
CA LEU A 26 0.65 1.39 9.11
C LEU A 26 0.30 1.34 7.62
N VAL A 27 0.98 0.48 6.85
CA VAL A 27 0.71 0.25 5.43
C VAL A 27 -0.66 -0.41 5.22
N HIS A 28 -0.99 -1.44 5.99
CA HIS A 28 -2.29 -2.11 5.91
C HIS A 28 -3.45 -1.18 6.28
N ARG A 29 -3.24 -0.27 7.23
CA ARG A 29 -4.24 0.76 7.54
C ARG A 29 -4.49 1.69 6.35
N ILE A 30 -3.44 2.04 5.58
CA ILE A 30 -3.59 2.82 4.34
C ILE A 30 -4.43 2.02 3.33
N PHE A 31 -4.12 0.75 3.08
CA PHE A 31 -4.89 -0.05 2.12
C PHE A 31 -6.36 -0.21 2.54
N ARG A 32 -6.63 -0.50 3.81
CA ARG A 32 -8.00 -0.56 4.33
C ARG A 32 -8.74 0.75 4.11
N TRP A 33 -8.07 1.89 4.28
CA TRP A 33 -8.67 3.20 4.02
C TRP A 33 -8.91 3.44 2.52
N LEU A 34 -7.90 3.26 1.67
CA LEU A 34 -8.00 3.48 0.23
C LEU A 34 -9.15 2.68 -0.39
N TYR A 35 -9.19 1.36 -0.15
CA TYR A 35 -10.20 0.48 -0.72
C TYR A 35 -11.59 0.62 -0.08
N ARG A 36 -11.69 1.20 1.12
CA ARG A 36 -12.97 1.58 1.71
C ARG A 36 -13.55 2.84 1.06
N GLU A 37 -12.72 3.85 0.79
CA GLU A 37 -13.18 5.14 0.25
C GLU A 37 -13.38 5.12 -1.27
N LEU A 38 -12.58 4.36 -2.01
CA LEU A 38 -12.57 4.37 -3.48
C LEU A 38 -13.95 4.11 -4.12
N PRO A 39 -14.76 3.11 -3.69
CA PRO A 39 -16.09 2.90 -4.28
C PRO A 39 -17.02 4.11 -4.16
N ALA A 40 -16.97 4.83 -3.04
CA ALA A 40 -17.76 6.04 -2.84
C ALA A 40 -17.29 7.18 -3.75
N LEU A 41 -15.96 7.39 -3.83
CA LEU A 41 -15.37 8.39 -4.73
C LEU A 41 -15.73 8.15 -6.20
N VAL A 42 -15.77 6.89 -6.62
CA VAL A 42 -16.20 6.48 -7.97
C VAL A 42 -17.69 6.80 -8.17
N ARG A 43 -18.55 6.46 -7.22
CA ARG A 43 -20.01 6.67 -7.33
C ARG A 43 -20.44 8.14 -7.30
N GLU A 44 -19.66 8.98 -6.63
CA GLU A 44 -19.88 10.44 -6.57
C GLU A 44 -19.60 11.16 -7.89
N VAL A 45 -18.92 10.50 -8.84
CA VAL A 45 -18.71 11.08 -10.18
C VAL A 45 -20.05 11.19 -10.91
N ALA A 46 -20.39 12.42 -11.29
CA ALA A 46 -21.61 12.70 -12.04
C ALA A 46 -21.55 12.07 -13.45
N PRO A 47 -22.69 11.61 -14.01
CA PRO A 47 -22.72 11.07 -15.37
C PRO A 47 -22.13 12.06 -16.38
N GLY A 48 -21.13 11.62 -17.16
CA GLY A 48 -20.47 12.45 -18.17
C GLY A 48 -19.41 13.44 -17.64
N ASP A 49 -19.16 13.51 -16.33
CA ASP A 49 -18.09 14.34 -15.75
C ASP A 49 -16.72 13.67 -15.90
N THR A 50 -16.17 13.76 -17.12
CA THR A 50 -14.88 13.16 -17.48
C THR A 50 -13.69 13.86 -16.82
N ALA A 51 -13.85 15.12 -16.40
CA ALA A 51 -12.82 15.83 -15.64
C ALA A 51 -12.69 15.21 -14.25
N ARG A 52 -13.82 14.96 -13.58
CA ARG A 52 -13.81 14.32 -12.27
C ARG A 52 -13.43 12.85 -12.32
N SER A 53 -13.91 12.08 -13.31
CA SER A 53 -13.51 10.68 -13.47
C SER A 53 -11.99 10.55 -13.68
N ALA A 54 -11.35 11.47 -14.42
CA ALA A 54 -9.90 11.46 -14.63
C ALA A 54 -9.11 11.69 -13.33
N VAL A 55 -9.62 12.55 -12.43
CA VAL A 55 -9.01 12.76 -11.10
C VAL A 55 -9.12 11.47 -10.28
N VAL A 56 -10.32 10.94 -10.10
CA VAL A 56 -10.54 9.72 -9.29
C VAL A 56 -9.79 8.53 -9.88
N GLY A 57 -9.82 8.38 -11.20
CA GLY A 57 -9.16 7.27 -11.89
C GLY A 57 -7.64 7.32 -11.77
N ARG A 58 -7.02 8.50 -11.72
CA ARG A 58 -5.58 8.62 -11.43
C ARG A 58 -5.24 8.09 -10.04
N TYR A 59 -6.02 8.42 -9.02
CA TYR A 59 -5.78 7.91 -7.66
C TYR A 59 -6.06 6.40 -7.57
N ALA A 60 -7.14 5.91 -8.21
CA ALA A 60 -7.39 4.47 -8.30
C ALA A 60 -6.22 3.70 -8.92
N HIS A 61 -5.62 4.24 -9.99
CA HIS A 61 -4.43 3.64 -10.60
C HIS A 61 -3.22 3.60 -9.64
N LEU A 62 -3.01 4.66 -8.84
CA LEU A 62 -1.96 4.66 -7.82
C LEU A 62 -2.22 3.62 -6.73
N ASP A 63 -3.48 3.44 -6.32
CA ASP A 63 -3.87 2.46 -5.31
C ASP A 63 -3.62 1.02 -5.81
N PHE A 64 -3.95 0.73 -7.07
CA PHE A 64 -3.67 -0.58 -7.69
C PHE A 64 -2.17 -0.83 -7.83
N PHE A 65 -1.41 0.15 -8.31
CA PHE A 65 0.05 0.05 -8.39
C PHE A 65 0.68 -0.20 -7.02
N ALA A 66 0.22 0.51 -5.98
CA ALA A 66 0.72 0.35 -4.62
C ALA A 66 0.43 -1.06 -4.08
N LEU A 67 -0.75 -1.60 -4.35
CA LEU A 67 -1.13 -2.95 -3.91
C LEU A 67 -0.31 -4.04 -4.60
N HIS A 68 -0.11 -3.96 -5.92
CA HIS A 68 0.77 -4.89 -6.65
C HIS A 68 2.18 -4.89 -6.07
N MET A 69 2.75 -3.70 -5.89
CA MET A 69 4.10 -3.54 -5.37
C MET A 69 4.26 -4.09 -3.96
N HIS A 70 3.26 -3.91 -3.09
CA HIS A 70 3.22 -4.47 -1.73
C HIS A 70 3.27 -6.00 -1.76
N HIS A 71 2.32 -6.64 -2.45
CA HIS A 71 2.26 -8.11 -2.53
C HIS A 71 3.47 -8.70 -3.25
N GLU A 72 3.99 -8.06 -4.32
CA GLU A 72 5.21 -8.50 -5.01
C GLU A 72 6.43 -8.45 -4.07
N THR A 73 6.52 -7.41 -3.24
CA THR A 73 7.62 -7.29 -2.27
C THR A 73 7.56 -8.39 -1.22
N GLU A 74 6.37 -8.75 -0.74
CA GLU A 74 6.19 -9.85 0.21
C GLU A 74 6.47 -11.21 -0.43
N ASP A 75 5.97 -11.43 -1.65
CA ASP A 75 6.23 -12.62 -2.44
C ASP A 75 7.73 -12.85 -2.67
N LEU A 76 8.47 -11.77 -2.88
CA LEU A 76 9.92 -11.78 -3.09
C LEU A 76 10.70 -12.03 -1.78
N VAL A 77 10.22 -11.48 -0.67
CA VAL A 77 11.04 -11.36 0.55
C VAL A 77 10.63 -12.37 1.64
N LEU A 78 9.33 -12.51 1.92
CA LEU A 78 8.85 -13.15 3.15
C LEU A 78 8.73 -14.67 3.02
N TRP A 79 7.87 -15.14 2.11
CA TRP A 79 7.29 -16.49 2.18
C TRP A 79 8.31 -17.61 2.29
N ASP A 80 9.29 -17.66 1.38
CA ASP A 80 10.28 -18.74 1.36
C ASP A 80 11.19 -18.71 2.60
N ARG A 81 11.42 -17.54 3.20
CA ARG A 81 12.20 -17.41 4.44
C ARG A 81 11.42 -17.92 5.64
N LEU A 82 10.14 -17.57 5.72
CA LEU A 82 9.28 -18.02 6.80
C LEU A 82 9.13 -19.54 6.76
N GLU A 83 8.89 -20.13 5.60
CA GLU A 83 8.84 -21.60 5.46
C GLU A 83 10.17 -22.28 5.83
N ALA A 84 11.30 -21.70 5.43
CA ALA A 84 12.62 -22.26 5.72
C ALA A 84 13.00 -22.18 7.21
N ARG A 85 12.57 -21.13 7.92
CA ARG A 85 13.01 -20.84 9.31
C ARG A 85 11.96 -21.19 10.36
N ALA A 86 10.69 -21.19 9.99
CA ALA A 86 9.55 -21.58 10.83
C ALA A 86 8.62 -22.52 10.05
N PRO A 87 9.00 -23.81 9.86
CA PRO A 87 8.19 -24.75 9.07
C PRO A 87 6.73 -24.93 9.56
N ALA A 88 6.46 -24.65 10.83
CA ALA A 88 5.09 -24.63 11.38
C ALA A 88 4.20 -23.54 10.75
N CYS A 89 4.79 -22.48 10.19
CA CYS A 89 4.10 -21.39 9.50
C CYS A 89 3.73 -21.72 8.04
N ALA A 90 4.16 -22.86 7.50
CA ALA A 90 3.96 -23.19 6.08
C ALA A 90 2.49 -23.20 5.63
N LEU A 91 1.54 -23.58 6.50
CA LEU A 91 0.12 -23.50 6.16
C LEU A 91 -0.37 -22.05 6.04
N HIS A 92 0.08 -21.17 6.94
CA HIS A 92 -0.27 -19.74 6.87
C HIS A 92 0.37 -19.08 5.63
N VAL A 93 1.63 -19.40 5.32
CA VAL A 93 2.30 -18.92 4.10
C VAL A 93 1.57 -19.42 2.84
N GLY A 94 1.20 -20.70 2.78
CA GLY A 94 0.42 -21.25 1.67
C GLY A 94 -0.92 -20.52 1.49
N GLN A 95 -1.57 -20.14 2.60
CA GLN A 95 -2.79 -19.34 2.56
C GLN A 95 -2.54 -17.92 2.03
N MET A 96 -1.47 -17.23 2.45
CA MET A 96 -1.13 -15.90 1.94
C MET A 96 -0.88 -15.92 0.43
N ARG A 97 -0.11 -16.90 -0.07
CA ARG A 97 0.14 -17.08 -1.51
C ARG A 97 -1.15 -17.29 -2.30
N ALA A 98 -2.08 -18.09 -1.76
CA ALA A 98 -3.39 -18.30 -2.40
C ALA A 98 -4.21 -17.01 -2.45
N GLN A 99 -4.19 -16.22 -1.38
CA GLN A 99 -4.88 -14.93 -1.31
C GLN A 99 -4.25 -13.87 -2.22
N HIS A 100 -2.92 -13.81 -2.33
CA HIS A 100 -2.23 -12.95 -3.30
C HIS A 100 -2.67 -13.27 -4.73
N ALA A 101 -2.74 -14.57 -5.07
CA ALA A 101 -3.23 -15.01 -6.37
C ALA A 101 -4.69 -14.61 -6.61
N GLU A 102 -5.56 -14.71 -5.61
CA GLU A 102 -6.96 -14.26 -5.69
C GLU A 102 -7.07 -12.74 -5.89
N VAL A 103 -6.30 -11.96 -5.13
CA VAL A 103 -6.20 -10.49 -5.30
C VAL A 103 -5.73 -10.14 -6.71
N ALA A 104 -4.73 -10.84 -7.24
CA ALA A 104 -4.23 -10.63 -8.60
C ALA A 104 -5.31 -10.90 -9.65
N VAL A 105 -6.14 -11.93 -9.47
CA VAL A 105 -7.30 -12.21 -10.35
C VAL A 105 -8.32 -11.06 -10.30
N HIS A 106 -8.60 -10.51 -9.12
CA HIS A 106 -9.49 -9.36 -8.97
C HIS A 106 -8.92 -8.11 -9.67
N LEU A 107 -7.65 -7.78 -9.45
CA LEU A 107 -6.99 -6.63 -10.07
C LEU A 107 -6.97 -6.75 -11.60
N ALA A 108 -6.67 -7.94 -12.14
CA ALA A 108 -6.70 -8.20 -13.59
C ALA A 108 -8.08 -7.98 -14.23
N ARG A 109 -9.16 -8.11 -13.45
CA ARG A 109 -10.53 -7.80 -13.88
C ARG A 109 -10.89 -6.31 -13.69
N ILE A 110 -10.41 -5.68 -12.63
CA ILE A 110 -10.74 -4.31 -12.24
C ILE A 110 -10.01 -3.29 -13.11
N GLU A 111 -8.70 -3.44 -13.30
CA GLU A 111 -7.86 -2.44 -13.95
C GLU A 111 -8.29 -2.09 -15.39
N PRO A 112 -8.68 -3.06 -16.25
CA PRO A 112 -9.13 -2.74 -17.61
C PRO A 112 -10.41 -1.89 -17.66
N GLN A 113 -11.19 -1.85 -16.58
CA GLN A 113 -12.41 -1.05 -16.49
C GLN A 113 -12.12 0.44 -16.34
N LEU A 114 -10.92 0.79 -15.86
CA LEU A 114 -10.55 2.15 -15.52
C LEU A 114 -10.57 3.08 -16.74
N ALA A 115 -9.92 2.68 -17.84
CA ALA A 115 -9.80 3.54 -19.02
C ALA A 115 -11.16 3.84 -19.70
N PRO A 116 -12.04 2.85 -19.97
CA PRO A 116 -13.38 3.11 -20.49
C PRO A 116 -14.24 3.99 -19.57
N TRP A 117 -14.18 3.74 -18.25
CA TRP A 117 -14.93 4.56 -17.29
C TRP A 117 -14.41 5.99 -17.23
N VAL A 118 -13.09 6.20 -17.13
CA VAL A 118 -12.47 7.54 -17.14
C VAL A 118 -12.85 8.31 -18.40
N ALA A 119 -12.82 7.66 -19.57
CA ALA A 119 -13.11 8.32 -20.85
C ALA A 119 -14.56 8.80 -21.00
N THR A 120 -15.51 8.21 -20.28
CA THR A 120 -16.95 8.43 -20.50
C THR A 120 -17.70 8.95 -19.28
N ALA A 121 -17.20 8.68 -18.07
CA ALA A 121 -17.95 8.80 -16.83
C ALA A 121 -19.36 8.15 -16.93
N ASP A 122 -19.45 7.04 -17.66
CA ASP A 122 -20.71 6.32 -17.86
C ASP A 122 -21.18 5.67 -16.54
N PRO A 123 -22.45 5.86 -16.12
CA PRO A 123 -22.95 5.33 -14.85
C PRO A 123 -22.93 3.81 -14.74
N ARG A 124 -23.12 3.08 -15.84
CA ARG A 124 -23.10 1.61 -15.82
C ARG A 124 -21.67 1.10 -15.65
N LEU A 125 -20.69 1.73 -16.30
CA LEU A 125 -19.27 1.43 -16.09
C LEU A 125 -18.82 1.81 -14.67
N ARG A 126 -19.28 2.95 -14.17
CA ARG A 126 -19.04 3.42 -12.79
C ARG A 126 -19.52 2.39 -11.77
N ASP A 127 -20.76 1.93 -11.90
CA ASP A 127 -21.38 1.04 -10.92
C ASP A 127 -20.74 -0.36 -10.95
N ALA A 128 -20.38 -0.85 -12.14
CA ALA A 128 -19.63 -2.11 -12.28
C ALA A 128 -18.22 -2.01 -11.66
N PHE A 129 -17.48 -0.94 -11.97
CA PHE A 129 -16.14 -0.71 -11.43
C PHE A 129 -16.17 -0.59 -9.90
N ALA A 130 -17.11 0.19 -9.35
CA ALA A 130 -17.26 0.33 -7.90
C ALA A 130 -17.60 -1.00 -7.21
N ALA A 131 -18.47 -1.83 -7.80
CA ALA A 131 -18.83 -3.12 -7.25
C ALA A 131 -17.65 -4.10 -7.22
N ASP A 132 -16.82 -4.13 -8.27
CA ASP A 132 -15.64 -5.01 -8.27
C ASP A 132 -14.55 -4.52 -7.29
N VAL A 133 -14.40 -3.21 -7.11
CA VAL A 133 -13.52 -2.65 -6.05
C VAL A 133 -14.04 -3.01 -4.65
N GLU A 134 -15.36 -3.03 -4.42
CA GLU A 134 -15.93 -3.48 -3.14
C GLU A 134 -15.65 -4.96 -2.87
N ALA A 135 -15.73 -5.82 -3.90
CA ALA A 135 -15.37 -7.22 -3.76
C ALA A 135 -13.88 -7.39 -3.42
N LEU A 136 -13.00 -6.59 -4.04
CA LEU A 136 -11.56 -6.57 -3.70
C LEU A 136 -11.33 -6.04 -2.27
N ARG A 137 -12.04 -4.99 -1.85
CA ARG A 137 -11.96 -4.46 -0.47
C ARG A 137 -12.29 -5.54 0.56
N ASP A 138 -13.35 -6.31 0.34
CA ASP A 138 -13.79 -7.34 1.29
C ASP A 138 -12.76 -8.48 1.40
N LEU A 139 -12.17 -8.89 0.26
CA LEU A 139 -11.06 -9.84 0.21
C LEU A 139 -9.83 -9.31 0.96
N LEU A 140 -9.42 -8.06 0.69
CA LEU A 140 -8.28 -7.43 1.35
C LEU A 140 -8.50 -7.30 2.86
N SER A 141 -9.72 -6.99 3.31
CA SER A 141 -9.99 -6.88 4.75
C SER A 141 -9.70 -8.19 5.49
N ALA A 142 -10.06 -9.33 4.90
CA ALA A 142 -9.76 -10.63 5.48
C ALA A 142 -8.27 -10.96 5.39
N HIS A 143 -7.68 -10.79 4.21
CA HIS A 143 -6.27 -11.07 3.92
C HIS A 143 -5.33 -10.30 4.87
N LEU A 144 -5.45 -8.96 4.92
CA LEU A 144 -4.58 -8.12 5.74
C LEU A 144 -4.71 -8.41 7.24
N GLY A 145 -5.91 -8.81 7.70
CA GLY A 145 -6.12 -9.19 9.10
C GLY A 145 -5.44 -10.52 9.47
N GLN A 146 -5.43 -11.48 8.53
CA GLN A 146 -4.76 -12.76 8.73
C GLN A 146 -3.25 -12.62 8.64
N GLU A 147 -2.74 -11.81 7.72
CA GLU A 147 -1.32 -11.51 7.66
C GLU A 147 -0.83 -10.87 8.96
N GLU A 148 -1.55 -9.86 9.47
CA GLU A 148 -1.22 -9.21 10.74
C GLU A 148 -1.20 -10.17 11.93
N GLY A 149 -2.11 -11.14 11.97
CA GLY A 149 -2.25 -12.09 13.09
C GLY A 149 -1.32 -13.31 13.00
N ASP A 150 -1.12 -13.84 11.80
CA ASP A 150 -0.51 -15.15 11.59
C ASP A 150 0.92 -15.05 11.01
N ILE A 151 1.23 -13.99 10.27
CA ILE A 151 2.52 -13.84 9.57
C ILE A 151 3.43 -12.87 10.31
N LEU A 152 2.97 -11.67 10.62
CA LEU A 152 3.83 -10.62 11.19
C LEU A 152 4.51 -11.00 12.51
N PRO A 153 3.87 -11.76 13.44
CA PRO A 153 4.57 -12.25 14.62
C PRO A 153 5.70 -13.22 14.28
N VAL A 154 5.47 -14.15 13.35
CA VAL A 154 6.49 -15.12 12.93
C VAL A 154 7.64 -14.41 12.21
N ALA A 155 7.34 -13.46 11.33
CA ALA A 155 8.34 -12.64 10.67
C ALA A 155 9.20 -11.87 11.69
N GLY A 156 8.55 -11.25 12.69
CA GLY A 156 9.22 -10.57 13.79
C GLY A 156 10.18 -11.45 14.58
N GLU A 157 9.91 -12.75 14.69
CA GLU A 157 10.76 -13.71 15.39
C GLU A 157 11.92 -14.25 14.54
N VAL A 158 11.71 -14.51 13.24
CA VAL A 158 12.67 -15.30 12.42
C VAL A 158 13.42 -14.51 11.35
N MET A 159 12.98 -13.28 11.07
CA MET A 159 13.70 -12.38 10.17
C MET A 159 14.67 -11.50 10.95
N SER A 160 15.70 -11.00 10.27
CA SER A 160 16.51 -9.92 10.81
C SER A 160 15.93 -8.56 10.43
N GLN A 161 16.26 -7.53 11.20
CA GLN A 161 15.93 -6.15 10.81
C GLN A 161 16.48 -5.79 9.42
N GLN A 162 17.66 -6.29 9.04
CA GLN A 162 18.25 -5.95 7.73
C GLN A 162 17.47 -6.57 6.56
N GLU A 163 16.92 -7.77 6.73
CA GLU A 163 16.04 -8.36 5.72
C GLU A 163 14.69 -7.64 5.65
N TRP A 164 14.19 -7.16 6.78
CA TRP A 164 12.98 -6.37 6.84
C TRP A 164 13.16 -5.00 6.17
N ASP A 165 14.25 -4.30 6.49
CA ASP A 165 14.61 -3.00 5.89
C ASP A 165 14.76 -3.08 4.36
N PHE A 166 15.09 -4.26 3.82
CA PHE A 166 15.13 -4.48 2.37
C PHE A 166 13.75 -4.29 1.73
N MET A 167 12.64 -4.66 2.39
CA MET A 167 11.30 -4.43 1.86
C MET A 167 11.03 -2.93 1.68
N GLU A 168 11.40 -2.12 2.67
CA GLU A 168 11.29 -0.66 2.60
C GLU A 168 12.23 -0.06 1.54
N GLU A 169 13.46 -0.57 1.42
CA GLU A 169 14.40 -0.15 0.37
C GLU A 169 13.85 -0.47 -1.02
N HIS A 170 13.33 -1.69 -1.22
CA HIS A 170 12.73 -2.15 -2.47
C HIS A 170 11.54 -1.27 -2.86
N THR A 171 10.60 -1.05 -1.93
CA THR A 171 9.45 -0.15 -2.10
C THR A 171 9.88 1.25 -2.56
N ARG A 172 10.84 1.87 -1.86
CA ARG A 172 11.34 3.21 -2.21
C ARG A 172 12.02 3.22 -3.58
N ALA A 173 12.82 2.19 -3.89
CA ALA A 173 13.51 2.08 -5.17
C ALA A 173 12.52 1.94 -6.34
N THR A 174 11.50 1.08 -6.19
CA THR A 174 10.44 0.87 -7.19
C THR A 174 9.64 2.14 -7.43
N LEU A 175 9.21 2.84 -6.37
CA LEU A 175 8.51 4.11 -6.54
C LEU A 175 9.38 5.20 -7.20
N MET A 176 10.68 5.23 -6.91
CA MET A 176 11.61 6.16 -7.59
C MET A 176 11.78 5.81 -9.07
N ALA A 177 11.88 4.52 -9.41
CA ALA A 177 11.98 4.05 -10.78
C ALA A 177 10.73 4.41 -11.62
N HIS A 178 9.55 4.28 -11.00
CA HIS A 178 8.25 4.58 -11.64
C HIS A 178 7.77 6.03 -11.44
N ARG A 179 8.58 6.91 -10.84
CA ARG A 179 8.19 8.30 -10.52
C ARG A 179 7.65 9.10 -11.72
N LYS A 180 8.16 8.83 -12.93
CA LYS A 180 7.69 9.53 -14.14
C LYS A 180 6.26 9.13 -14.53
N GLU A 181 5.93 7.86 -14.32
CA GLU A 181 4.62 7.26 -14.60
C GLU A 181 3.60 7.63 -13.51
N LEU A 182 3.98 7.41 -12.24
CA LEU A 182 3.12 7.65 -11.06
C LEU A 182 2.94 9.14 -10.73
N GLY A 183 3.70 9.99 -11.40
CA GLY A 183 3.67 11.44 -11.21
C GLY A 183 4.62 11.95 -10.13
N LYS A 184 4.94 13.25 -10.26
CA LYS A 184 5.97 13.93 -9.47
C LYS A 184 5.70 13.98 -7.96
N ASP A 185 4.46 13.73 -7.54
CA ASP A 185 3.96 13.86 -6.17
C ASP A 185 3.79 12.52 -5.46
N VAL A 186 4.13 11.39 -6.09
CA VAL A 186 4.02 10.04 -5.49
C VAL A 186 4.75 9.91 -4.14
N MET A 187 5.91 10.54 -4.00
CA MET A 187 6.65 10.56 -2.72
C MET A 187 5.95 11.38 -1.63
N ALA A 188 5.25 12.44 -2.03
CA ALA A 188 4.45 13.23 -1.09
C ALA A 188 3.21 12.45 -0.64
N LEU A 189 2.57 11.72 -1.57
CA LEU A 189 1.46 10.82 -1.26
C LEU A 189 1.87 9.71 -0.30
N GLN A 190 2.95 8.99 -0.62
CA GLN A 190 3.44 7.89 0.22
C GLN A 190 3.73 8.36 1.65
N LEU A 191 4.54 9.40 1.83
CA LEU A 191 4.88 9.89 3.18
C LEU A 191 3.67 10.52 3.88
N GLY A 192 2.80 11.24 3.17
CA GLY A 192 1.61 11.84 3.74
C GLY A 192 0.60 10.81 4.23
N LEU A 193 0.37 9.74 3.46
CA LEU A 193 -0.48 8.61 3.86
C LEU A 193 0.11 7.84 5.04
N LEU A 194 1.43 7.61 5.06
CA LEU A 194 2.11 6.97 6.18
C LEU A 194 1.99 7.78 7.47
N VAL A 195 2.14 9.11 7.40
CA VAL A 195 1.92 9.99 8.55
C VAL A 195 0.45 10.01 8.96
N ALA A 196 -0.48 10.02 8.01
CA ALA A 196 -1.92 10.01 8.27
C ALA A 196 -2.40 8.70 8.91
N SER A 197 -1.74 7.58 8.64
CA SER A 197 -2.10 6.30 9.22
C SER A 197 -1.74 6.21 10.70
N VAL A 198 -0.75 6.94 11.19
CA VAL A 198 -0.43 6.97 12.62
C VAL A 198 -1.56 7.66 13.41
N PRO A 199 -1.99 7.09 14.56
CA PRO A 199 -2.94 7.74 15.47
C PRO A 199 -2.52 9.17 15.79
N GLU A 200 -3.49 10.09 15.83
CA GLU A 200 -3.21 11.52 15.95
C GLU A 200 -2.35 11.88 17.18
N ALA A 201 -2.60 11.20 18.31
CA ALA A 201 -1.87 11.41 19.56
C ALA A 201 -0.39 11.00 19.49
N GLU A 202 -0.02 10.08 18.59
CA GLU A 202 1.34 9.51 18.48
C GLU A 202 2.11 10.05 17.26
N ARG A 203 1.41 10.72 16.34
CA ARG A 203 1.92 11.12 15.02
C ARG A 203 3.18 11.99 15.11
N GLU A 204 3.26 12.91 16.05
CA GLU A 204 4.42 13.81 16.19
C GLU A 204 5.68 13.07 16.65
N ASP A 205 5.54 12.20 17.65
CA ASP A 205 6.62 11.37 18.18
C ASP A 205 7.08 10.35 17.14
N TRP A 206 6.13 9.66 16.50
CA TRP A 206 6.42 8.73 15.42
C TRP A 206 7.17 9.42 14.27
N PHE A 207 6.72 10.62 13.87
CA PHE A 207 7.35 11.36 12.77
C PHE A 207 8.78 11.78 13.12
N ARG A 208 9.05 12.17 14.38
CA ARG A 208 10.41 12.49 14.84
C ARG A 208 11.32 11.27 14.87
N ALA A 209 10.82 10.13 15.32
CA ALA A 209 11.58 8.91 15.50
C ALA A 209 11.92 8.22 14.16
N ASN A 210 10.95 8.19 13.24
CA ASN A 210 11.04 7.35 12.04
C ASN A 210 11.42 8.14 10.77
N VAL A 211 11.28 9.47 10.75
CA VAL A 211 11.60 10.27 9.56
C VAL A 211 12.93 11.01 9.73
N PRO A 212 13.93 10.77 8.86
CA PRO A 212 15.23 11.44 8.94
C PRO A 212 15.10 12.97 8.87
N ALA A 213 15.94 13.69 9.62
CA ALA A 213 15.87 15.15 9.73
C ALA A 213 15.83 15.90 8.37
N PRO A 214 16.63 15.53 7.35
CA PRO A 214 16.54 16.17 6.03
C PRO A 214 15.17 15.96 5.35
N VAL A 215 14.58 14.77 5.51
CA VAL A 215 13.26 14.43 4.96
C VAL A 215 12.15 15.18 5.72
N ARG A 216 12.27 15.33 7.05
CA ARG A 216 11.34 16.14 7.85
C ARG A 216 11.29 17.59 7.38
N VAL A 217 12.44 18.20 7.14
CA VAL A 217 12.52 19.58 6.60
C VAL A 217 11.87 19.65 5.22
N LEU A 218 12.21 18.72 4.31
CA LEU A 218 11.59 18.64 2.98
C LEU A 218 10.07 18.45 3.05
N TYR A 219 9.59 17.67 4.02
CA TYR A 219 8.17 17.43 4.23
C TYR A 219 7.44 18.71 4.61
N LEU A 220 7.95 19.44 5.61
CA LEU A 220 7.35 20.69 6.08
C LEU A 220 7.36 21.79 5.01
N LEU A 221 8.42 21.86 4.20
CA LEU A 221 8.56 22.89 3.17
C LEU A 221 7.77 22.59 1.90
N LEU A 222 7.63 21.31 1.52
CA LEU A 222 7.14 20.93 0.19
C LEU A 222 6.17 19.76 0.20
N LEU A 223 6.55 18.60 0.74
CA LEU A 223 5.77 17.36 0.53
C LEU A 223 4.40 17.44 1.19
N LYS A 224 4.29 18.03 2.39
CA LYS A 224 3.01 18.20 3.07
C LYS A 224 2.02 18.98 2.20
N ARG A 225 2.47 20.09 1.58
CA ARG A 225 1.60 20.91 0.71
C ARG A 225 1.09 20.14 -0.52
N ARG A 226 1.93 19.27 -1.09
CA ARG A 226 1.58 18.42 -2.23
C ARG A 226 0.59 17.32 -1.83
N TYR A 227 0.83 16.67 -0.69
CA TYR A 227 -0.12 15.73 -0.10
C TYR A 227 -1.47 16.39 0.18
N ASP A 228 -1.47 17.53 0.88
CA ASP A 228 -2.71 18.27 1.19
C ASP A 228 -3.45 18.72 -0.08
N HIS A 229 -2.71 19.06 -1.15
CA HIS A 229 -3.31 19.40 -2.43
C HIS A 229 -3.98 18.19 -3.08
N ALA A 230 -3.31 17.03 -3.09
CA ALA A 230 -3.89 15.80 -3.60
C ALA A 230 -5.14 15.38 -2.83
N MET A 231 -5.12 15.51 -1.51
CA MET A 231 -6.29 15.24 -0.67
C MET A 231 -7.45 16.20 -0.96
N ARG A 232 -7.19 17.51 -1.14
CA ARG A 232 -8.23 18.46 -1.56
C ARG A 232 -8.77 18.21 -2.96
N GLU A 233 -7.91 17.74 -3.87
CA GLU A 233 -8.32 17.38 -5.22
C GLU A 233 -9.23 16.13 -5.20
N LEU A 234 -8.93 15.16 -4.33
CA LEU A 234 -9.73 13.96 -4.17
C LEU A 234 -11.02 14.22 -3.38
N TYR A 235 -11.02 15.17 -2.44
CA TYR A 235 -12.16 15.54 -1.58
C TYR A 235 -12.45 17.05 -1.65
N PRO A 236 -12.99 17.58 -2.78
CA PRO A 236 -13.12 19.02 -2.99
C PRO A 236 -14.14 19.71 -2.09
N ASP A 237 -15.26 19.03 -1.79
CA ASP A 237 -16.41 19.63 -1.10
C ASP A 237 -16.64 19.08 0.31
N ARG A 238 -15.67 18.33 0.86
CA ARG A 238 -15.78 17.71 2.18
C ARG A 238 -14.41 17.50 2.83
N PRO A 239 -14.35 17.39 4.17
CA PRO A 239 -13.13 16.96 4.84
C PRO A 239 -12.70 15.57 4.38
N VAL A 240 -11.39 15.32 4.41
CA VAL A 240 -10.81 14.00 4.15
C VAL A 240 -11.30 13.03 5.23
N PRO A 241 -11.87 11.87 4.86
CA PRO A 241 -12.29 10.85 5.81
C PRO A 241 -11.14 10.41 6.70
N ALA A 242 -11.40 10.23 8.00
CA ALA A 242 -10.38 9.75 8.93
C ALA A 242 -9.88 8.35 8.53
N MET A 243 -8.57 8.15 8.70
CA MET A 243 -7.92 6.86 8.46
C MET A 243 -8.06 5.90 9.65
N VAL A 244 -8.30 6.46 10.83
CA VAL A 244 -8.47 5.77 12.12
C VAL A 244 -9.90 5.99 12.60
#